data_AF-A0A821QPV1-F1
#
_entry.id   AF-A0A821QPV1-F1
#
_cell.length_a   1.000
_cell.length_b   1.000
_cell.length_c   1.000
_cell.angle_alpha   90.00
_cell.angle_beta   90.00
_cell.angle_gamma   90.00
#
_symmetry.space_group_name_H-M   'P 1'
#
loop_
_entity.id
_entity.type
_entity.pdbx_description
1 polymer ?
#
loop_
_entity_poly.entity_id
_entity_poly.type
_entity_poly.pdbx_seq_one_letter_code
_entity_poly.pdbx_strand_id
1 'polypeptide(L)'
;MFIEATQRVMNDDELMAHCGIPQVFWSRIRYSWANHRHLEMSGRLDLAFNGEQLKVFDYNADSTSALFECSVIQQKWAKAVQLESTFLPGFQMHRALVYNWKHMNIKSRVHLLINNDPEEMLTGLYMQQVMNEAGIDTKLCRMTDDLYWKDGKIEDSDGRLVTTVWKLWMWDTIFNDYFNTQKERGLDVDNNTHWIPTNGEHPHLSDIFLNDQIQVIEPLWKVITSNKALLPILWSMYPNHPYLLRSEWTVTDTLKRSGYVKKPIVGCCGQNITLYNNDDETVIDETM
;
A
#
# COMPACT_ATOMS: atom_id res chain seq x y z
N MET A 1 -14.79 10.50 -1.27
CA MET A 1 -14.97 9.60 -0.10
C MET A 1 -13.66 9.20 0.58
N PHE A 2 -12.91 8.16 0.15
CA PHE A 2 -11.68 7.71 0.86
C PHE A 2 -10.61 8.80 1.01
N ILE A 3 -10.39 9.58 -0.05
CA ILE A 3 -9.46 10.73 -0.04
C ILE A 3 -9.93 11.83 0.91
N GLU A 4 -11.24 12.12 0.97
CA GLU A 4 -11.81 13.10 1.91
C GLU A 4 -11.72 12.61 3.37
N ALA A 5 -11.96 11.33 3.63
CA ALA A 5 -11.78 10.74 4.95
C ALA A 5 -10.29 10.76 5.36
N THR A 6 -9.38 10.50 4.42
CA THR A 6 -7.93 10.65 4.66
C THR A 6 -7.59 12.08 5.04
N GLN A 7 -8.09 13.08 4.31
CA GLN A 7 -7.91 14.50 4.66
C GLN A 7 -8.42 14.83 6.06
N ARG A 8 -9.54 14.24 6.48
CA ARG A 8 -10.09 14.43 7.84
C ARG A 8 -9.13 13.88 8.90
N VAL A 9 -8.59 12.68 8.69
CA VAL A 9 -7.58 12.08 9.59
C VAL A 9 -6.32 12.95 9.67
N MET A 10 -5.85 13.48 8.53
CA MET A 10 -4.64 14.34 8.52
C MET A 10 -4.77 15.58 9.41
N ASN A 11 -5.99 16.05 9.64
CA ASN A 11 -6.30 17.26 10.40
C ASN A 11 -6.69 17.00 11.87
N ASP A 12 -6.67 15.74 12.33
CA ASP A 12 -7.21 15.34 13.63
C ASP A 12 -6.34 14.24 14.27
N ASP A 13 -5.63 14.59 15.34
CA ASP A 13 -4.72 13.68 16.06
C ASP A 13 -5.47 12.51 16.73
N GLU A 14 -6.72 12.67 17.15
CA GLU A 14 -7.51 11.58 17.74
C GLU A 14 -7.88 10.54 16.66
N LEU A 15 -8.30 11.00 15.49
CA LEU A 15 -8.56 10.11 14.34
C LEU A 15 -7.28 9.45 13.83
N MET A 16 -6.15 10.17 13.85
CA MET A 16 -4.84 9.62 13.51
C MET A 16 -4.43 8.50 14.47
N ALA A 17 -4.68 8.66 15.78
CA ALA A 17 -4.42 7.64 16.79
C ALA A 17 -5.24 6.36 16.56
N HIS A 18 -6.50 6.49 16.13
CA HIS A 18 -7.34 5.33 15.79
C HIS A 18 -6.81 4.48 14.63
N CYS A 19 -5.92 5.03 13.78
CA CYS A 19 -5.27 4.28 12.71
C CYS A 19 -4.16 3.34 13.22
N GLY A 20 -3.77 3.42 14.50
CA GLY A 20 -2.73 2.56 15.08
C GLY A 20 -1.31 2.84 14.55
N ILE A 21 -1.11 4.01 13.93
CA ILE A 21 0.18 4.40 13.36
C ILE A 21 1.08 5.01 14.45
N PRO A 22 2.35 4.59 14.57
CA PRO A 22 3.28 5.16 15.55
C PRO A 22 3.44 6.69 15.38
N GLN A 23 3.41 7.42 16.50
CA GLN A 23 3.40 8.88 16.52
C GLN A 23 4.62 9.51 15.84
N VAL A 24 5.77 8.83 15.87
CA VAL A 24 7.03 9.26 15.21
C VAL A 24 6.85 9.48 13.70
N PHE A 25 5.88 8.83 13.05
CA PHE A 25 5.63 8.96 11.62
C PHE A 25 4.55 9.99 11.25
N TRP A 26 3.79 10.54 12.22
CA TRP A 26 2.63 11.38 11.92
C TRP A 26 3.00 12.64 11.12
N SER A 27 4.07 13.34 11.52
CA SER A 27 4.56 14.52 10.79
C SER A 27 4.99 14.18 9.36
N ARG A 28 5.62 13.01 9.16
CA ARG A 28 6.05 12.54 7.83
C ARG A 28 4.88 12.14 6.95
N ILE A 29 3.84 11.53 7.53
CA ILE A 29 2.59 11.19 6.84
C ILE A 29 1.87 12.47 6.38
N ARG A 30 1.76 13.48 7.25
CA ARG A 30 1.20 14.79 6.90
C ARG A 30 2.01 15.50 5.82
N TYR A 31 3.34 15.44 5.92
CA TYR A 31 4.22 15.98 4.88
C TYR A 31 4.00 15.28 3.53
N SER A 32 3.92 13.94 3.53
CA SER A 32 3.61 13.16 2.33
C SER A 32 2.25 13.52 1.75
N TRP A 33 1.22 13.70 2.59
CA TRP A 33 -0.10 14.14 2.14
C TRP A 33 -0.09 15.53 1.51
N ALA A 34 0.69 16.47 2.04
CA ALA A 34 0.77 17.82 1.49
C ALA A 34 1.55 17.86 0.16
N ASN A 35 2.62 17.07 0.05
CA ASN A 35 3.62 17.26 -1.01
C ASN A 35 3.65 16.13 -2.06
N HIS A 36 3.25 14.90 -1.72
CA HIS A 36 3.48 13.69 -2.53
C HIS A 36 2.21 13.05 -3.08
N ARG A 37 1.08 13.78 -3.15
CA ARG A 37 -0.17 13.24 -3.73
C ARG A 37 -0.03 12.82 -5.19
N HIS A 38 0.82 13.51 -5.95
CA HIS A 38 1.07 13.22 -7.35
C HIS A 38 1.87 11.92 -7.59
N LEU A 39 2.44 11.31 -6.54
CA LEU A 39 3.22 10.09 -6.61
C LEU A 39 2.38 8.82 -6.44
N GLU A 40 1.06 8.88 -6.70
CA GLU A 40 0.17 7.72 -6.62
C GLU A 40 -0.01 7.01 -7.98
N MET A 41 0.02 5.67 -8.00
CA MET A 41 -0.09 4.89 -9.25
C MET A 41 -1.38 4.06 -9.32
N SER A 42 -1.72 3.34 -8.26
CA SER A 42 -2.79 2.35 -8.28
C SER A 42 -3.35 2.04 -6.88
N GLY A 43 -4.43 1.27 -6.85
CA GLY A 43 -5.04 0.72 -5.66
C GLY A 43 -6.17 -0.23 -6.04
N ARG A 44 -6.58 -1.10 -5.12
CA ARG A 44 -7.64 -2.10 -5.35
C ARG A 44 -8.74 -1.99 -4.31
N LEU A 45 -9.99 -1.83 -4.76
CA LEU A 45 -11.17 -1.92 -3.91
C LEU A 45 -11.64 -3.37 -3.84
N ASP A 46 -11.84 -3.88 -2.64
CA ASP A 46 -12.45 -5.19 -2.45
C ASP A 46 -13.96 -5.00 -2.27
N LEU A 47 -14.74 -5.58 -3.18
CA LEU A 47 -16.17 -5.35 -3.31
C LEU A 47 -16.97 -6.66 -3.15
N ALA A 48 -18.18 -6.55 -2.60
CA ALA A 48 -19.20 -7.59 -2.68
C ALA A 48 -20.35 -7.14 -3.58
N PHE A 49 -20.78 -8.02 -4.49
CA PHE A 49 -21.93 -7.81 -5.35
C PHE A 49 -22.84 -9.04 -5.32
N ASN A 50 -24.12 -8.84 -5.03
CA ASN A 50 -25.10 -9.94 -4.95
C ASN A 50 -26.06 -10.00 -6.16
N GLY A 51 -25.83 -9.21 -7.20
CA GLY A 51 -26.74 -9.04 -8.35
C GLY A 51 -27.59 -7.77 -8.28
N GLU A 52 -27.77 -7.18 -7.09
CA GLU A 52 -28.58 -5.98 -6.87
C GLU A 52 -27.80 -4.86 -6.18
N GLN A 53 -27.02 -5.21 -5.16
CA GLN A 53 -26.30 -4.27 -4.31
C GLN A 53 -24.79 -4.50 -4.39
N LEU A 54 -24.07 -3.39 -4.46
CA LEU A 54 -22.61 -3.33 -4.40
C LEU A 54 -22.18 -2.75 -3.06
N LYS A 55 -21.25 -3.41 -2.37
CA LYS A 55 -20.68 -2.94 -1.10
C LYS A 55 -19.16 -2.99 -1.13
N VAL A 56 -18.51 -1.98 -0.55
CA VAL A 56 -17.05 -1.98 -0.35
C VAL A 56 -16.70 -2.56 1.01
N PHE A 57 -15.72 -3.46 1.03
CA PHE A 57 -15.14 -4.01 2.26
C PHE A 57 -13.93 -3.21 2.73
N ASP A 58 -13.01 -2.91 1.83
CA ASP A 58 -11.84 -2.07 2.08
C ASP A 58 -11.26 -1.51 0.77
N TYR A 59 -10.27 -0.63 0.93
CA TYR A 59 -9.48 -0.09 -0.16
C TYR A 59 -8.01 -0.39 0.08
N ASN A 60 -7.43 -1.32 -0.66
CA ASN A 60 -6.02 -1.62 -0.65
C ASN A 60 -5.27 -0.58 -1.52
N ALA A 61 -5.01 0.60 -0.96
CA ALA A 61 -4.42 1.72 -1.71
C ALA A 61 -2.88 1.66 -1.78
N ASP A 62 -2.23 0.99 -0.83
CA ASP A 62 -0.78 0.80 -0.71
C ASP A 62 -0.27 -0.53 -1.30
N SER A 63 -1.18 -1.37 -1.82
CA SER A 63 -0.86 -2.67 -2.42
C SER A 63 -1.32 -2.73 -3.87
N THR A 64 -0.59 -3.50 -4.67
CA THR A 64 -0.91 -3.73 -6.10
C THR A 64 -1.07 -5.21 -6.44
N SER A 65 -1.38 -6.07 -5.47
CA SER A 65 -1.61 -7.50 -5.76
C SER A 65 -2.77 -7.71 -6.73
N ALA A 66 -2.73 -8.82 -7.48
CA ALA A 66 -3.61 -9.13 -8.61
C ALA A 66 -3.49 -8.19 -9.84
N LEU A 67 -2.56 -7.22 -9.84
CA LEU A 67 -2.41 -6.27 -10.95
C LEU A 67 -1.98 -6.96 -12.25
N PHE A 68 -1.05 -7.90 -12.18
CA PHE A 68 -0.56 -8.65 -13.33
C PHE A 68 -1.65 -9.59 -13.89
N GLU A 69 -2.38 -10.26 -13.01
CA GLU A 69 -3.48 -11.17 -13.33
C GLU A 69 -4.58 -10.43 -14.08
N CYS A 70 -4.98 -9.27 -13.53
CA CYS A 70 -5.98 -8.40 -14.13
C CYS A 70 -5.48 -7.76 -15.44
N SER A 71 -4.22 -7.35 -15.52
CA SER A 71 -3.76 -6.64 -16.72
C SER A 71 -3.40 -7.57 -17.88
N VAL A 72 -2.99 -8.81 -17.60
CA VAL A 72 -2.39 -9.71 -18.60
C VAL A 72 -3.07 -11.08 -18.62
N ILE A 73 -3.15 -11.76 -17.48
CA ILE A 73 -3.52 -13.19 -17.45
C ILE A 73 -4.97 -13.41 -17.86
N GLN A 74 -5.92 -12.61 -17.38
CA GLN A 74 -7.32 -12.78 -17.77
C GLN A 74 -7.53 -12.68 -19.30
N GLN A 75 -6.75 -11.82 -19.95
CA GLN A 75 -6.82 -11.66 -21.41
C GLN A 75 -6.20 -12.82 -22.16
N LYS A 76 -5.06 -13.33 -21.68
CA LYS A 76 -4.46 -14.54 -22.24
C LYS A 76 -5.37 -15.76 -22.07
N TRP A 77 -5.99 -15.90 -20.89
CA TRP A 77 -6.94 -16.97 -20.61
C TRP A 77 -8.16 -16.91 -21.53
N ALA A 78 -8.83 -15.76 -21.62
CA ALA A 78 -10.00 -15.58 -22.47
C ALA A 78 -9.70 -15.91 -23.94
N LYS A 79 -8.53 -15.50 -24.44
CA LYS A 79 -8.08 -15.85 -25.79
C LYS A 79 -7.84 -17.35 -25.95
N ALA A 80 -7.22 -18.01 -24.96
CA ALA A 80 -6.91 -19.43 -25.03
C ALA A 80 -8.17 -20.31 -25.05
N VAL A 81 -9.21 -19.92 -24.30
CA VAL A 81 -10.50 -20.64 -24.27
C VAL A 81 -11.50 -20.15 -25.31
N GLN A 82 -11.10 -19.21 -26.17
CA GLN A 82 -11.94 -18.60 -27.21
C GLN A 82 -13.23 -17.99 -26.65
N LEU A 83 -13.12 -17.31 -25.52
CA LEU A 83 -14.27 -16.66 -24.88
C LEU A 83 -14.80 -15.53 -25.79
N GLU A 84 -16.05 -15.66 -26.22
CA GLU A 84 -16.76 -14.61 -26.96
C GLU A 84 -17.10 -13.46 -26.00
N SER A 85 -16.23 -12.47 -25.91
CA SER A 85 -16.53 -11.20 -25.24
C SER A 85 -15.87 -10.06 -25.99
N THR A 86 -16.59 -8.95 -26.13
CA THR A 86 -16.06 -7.73 -26.76
C THR A 86 -15.00 -7.06 -25.89
N PHE A 87 -15.09 -7.14 -24.56
CA PHE A 87 -14.14 -6.53 -23.62
C PHE A 87 -14.02 -7.30 -22.31
N LEU A 88 -12.80 -7.42 -21.79
CA LEU A 88 -12.52 -7.96 -20.46
C LEU A 88 -12.37 -6.81 -19.45
N PRO A 89 -12.77 -6.97 -18.18
CA PRO A 89 -12.78 -5.86 -17.22
C PRO A 89 -11.45 -5.09 -17.10
N GLY A 90 -10.29 -5.75 -17.22
CA GLY A 90 -8.97 -5.11 -17.09
C GLY A 90 -8.33 -4.63 -18.40
N PHE A 91 -9.04 -4.64 -19.53
CA PHE A 91 -8.43 -4.34 -20.85
C PHE A 91 -7.75 -2.97 -20.95
N GLN A 92 -8.15 -1.99 -20.12
CA GLN A 92 -7.56 -0.65 -20.10
C GLN A 92 -6.38 -0.53 -19.13
N MET A 93 -6.18 -1.49 -18.22
CA MET A 93 -5.22 -1.38 -17.12
C MET A 93 -3.80 -1.10 -17.62
N HIS A 94 -3.32 -1.88 -18.59
CA HIS A 94 -1.98 -1.69 -19.13
C HIS A 94 -1.79 -0.29 -19.73
N ARG A 95 -2.75 0.16 -20.55
CA ARG A 95 -2.70 1.49 -21.17
C ARG A 95 -2.75 2.61 -20.13
N ALA A 96 -3.57 2.46 -19.09
CA ALA A 96 -3.68 3.43 -18.01
C ALA A 96 -2.38 3.53 -17.21
N LEU A 97 -1.72 2.41 -16.91
CA LEU A 97 -0.44 2.42 -16.21
C LEU A 97 0.67 3.10 -17.05
N VAL A 98 0.81 2.74 -18.33
CA VAL A 98 1.78 3.38 -19.24
C VAL A 98 1.50 4.88 -19.34
N TYR A 99 0.22 5.26 -19.43
CA TYR A 99 -0.18 6.67 -19.44
C TYR A 99 0.23 7.36 -18.13
N ASN A 100 -0.10 6.80 -16.96
CA ASN A 100 0.21 7.41 -15.66
C ASN A 100 1.72 7.59 -15.48
N TRP A 101 2.53 6.58 -15.80
CA TRP A 101 4.00 6.68 -15.74
C TRP A 101 4.55 7.78 -16.64
N LYS A 102 4.06 7.92 -17.88
CA LYS A 102 4.45 9.03 -18.77
C LYS A 102 4.14 10.41 -18.16
N HIS A 103 3.03 10.53 -17.45
CA HIS A 103 2.54 11.80 -16.90
C HIS A 103 3.09 12.12 -15.50
N MET A 104 3.66 11.16 -14.78
CA MET A 104 4.40 11.41 -13.53
C MET A 104 5.69 12.23 -13.78
N ASN A 105 6.19 12.28 -15.02
CA ASN A 105 7.32 13.12 -15.44
C ASN A 105 8.63 12.85 -14.66
N ILE A 106 8.84 11.60 -14.21
CA ILE A 106 10.06 11.16 -13.55
C ILE A 106 11.23 11.20 -14.56
N LYS A 107 12.36 11.79 -14.15
CA LYS A 107 13.56 11.94 -14.99
C LYS A 107 14.74 11.08 -14.54
N SER A 108 14.70 10.63 -13.31
CA SER A 108 15.64 9.68 -12.71
C SER A 108 15.27 8.25 -13.08
N ARG A 109 16.22 7.34 -12.86
CA ARG A 109 15.95 5.91 -12.80
C ARG A 109 14.94 5.62 -11.68
N VAL A 110 13.98 4.74 -11.96
CA VAL A 110 13.10 4.17 -10.93
C VAL A 110 13.63 2.80 -10.51
N HIS A 111 13.90 2.64 -9.22
CA HIS A 111 14.28 1.36 -8.64
C HIS A 111 13.02 0.63 -8.16
N LEU A 112 12.74 -0.55 -8.70
CA LEU A 112 11.58 -1.37 -8.32
C LEU A 112 12.02 -2.34 -7.24
N LEU A 113 11.62 -2.11 -5.99
CA LEU A 113 11.99 -2.95 -4.85
C LEU A 113 10.90 -3.97 -4.56
N ILE A 114 11.26 -5.24 -4.68
CA ILE A 114 10.38 -6.39 -4.46
C ILE A 114 10.97 -7.32 -3.40
N ASN A 115 10.11 -8.09 -2.75
CA ASN A 115 10.52 -9.18 -1.87
C ASN A 115 11.07 -10.38 -2.66
N ASN A 116 11.64 -11.34 -1.95
CA ASN A 116 12.04 -12.63 -2.49
C ASN A 116 10.84 -13.58 -2.62
N ASP A 117 9.84 -13.16 -3.38
CA ASP A 117 8.60 -13.89 -3.62
C ASP A 117 8.31 -14.01 -5.13
N PRO A 118 7.89 -15.18 -5.66
CA PRO A 118 7.60 -15.35 -7.08
C PRO A 118 6.43 -14.50 -7.61
N GLU A 119 5.39 -14.24 -6.82
CA GLU A 119 4.25 -13.40 -7.21
C GLU A 119 4.69 -11.93 -7.31
N GLU A 120 5.47 -11.46 -6.34
CA GLU A 120 6.08 -10.13 -6.39
C GLU A 120 7.06 -9.99 -7.55
N MET A 121 7.83 -11.03 -7.88
CA MET A 121 8.72 -11.04 -9.04
C MET A 121 7.94 -10.84 -10.35
N LEU A 122 6.83 -11.55 -10.53
CA LEU A 122 5.98 -11.41 -11.71
C LEU A 122 5.39 -10.00 -11.82
N THR A 123 4.88 -9.47 -10.70
CA THR A 123 4.32 -8.12 -10.65
C THR A 123 5.39 -7.05 -10.91
N GLY A 124 6.59 -7.22 -10.34
CA GLY A 124 7.74 -6.34 -10.54
C GLY A 124 8.23 -6.33 -11.98
N LEU A 125 8.39 -7.51 -12.62
CA LEU A 125 8.77 -7.61 -14.03
C LEU A 125 7.71 -6.99 -14.96
N TYR A 126 6.43 -7.21 -14.65
CA TYR A 126 5.34 -6.59 -15.41
C TYR A 126 5.38 -5.06 -15.28
N MET A 127 5.53 -4.53 -14.07
CA MET A 127 5.63 -3.09 -13.85
C MET A 127 6.88 -2.51 -14.52
N GLN A 128 8.00 -3.23 -14.49
CA GLN A 128 9.22 -2.83 -15.21
C GLN A 128 8.96 -2.70 -16.70
N GLN A 129 8.26 -3.66 -17.32
CA GLN A 129 7.86 -3.59 -18.72
C GLN A 129 6.99 -2.35 -19.01
N VAL A 130 6.00 -2.09 -18.16
CA VAL A 130 5.11 -0.93 -18.26
C VAL A 130 5.91 0.38 -18.20
N MET A 131 6.83 0.52 -17.25
CA MET A 131 7.67 1.71 -17.09
C MET A 131 8.62 1.89 -18.28
N ASN A 132 9.22 0.79 -18.79
CA ASN A 132 10.08 0.84 -19.97
C ASN A 132 9.30 1.29 -21.21
N GLU A 133 8.05 0.85 -21.40
CA GLU A 133 7.16 1.35 -22.47
C GLU A 133 6.77 2.83 -22.26
N ALA A 134 6.73 3.28 -21.01
CA ALA A 134 6.59 4.68 -20.66
C ALA A 134 7.85 5.52 -20.93
N GLY A 135 8.97 4.89 -21.32
CA GLY A 135 10.25 5.55 -21.57
C GLY A 135 11.02 5.87 -20.30
N ILE A 136 10.74 5.16 -19.19
CA ILE A 136 11.40 5.33 -17.90
C ILE A 136 12.55 4.32 -17.79
N ASP A 137 13.73 4.78 -17.38
CA ASP A 137 14.86 3.91 -17.03
C ASP A 137 14.56 3.23 -15.68
N THR A 138 14.72 1.90 -15.62
CA THR A 138 14.33 1.11 -14.46
C THR A 138 15.39 0.12 -14.05
N LYS A 139 15.40 -0.20 -12.75
CA LYS A 139 16.17 -1.32 -12.21
C LYS A 139 15.32 -2.09 -11.20
N LEU A 140 15.06 -3.35 -11.48
CA LEU A 140 14.39 -4.26 -10.54
C LEU A 140 15.42 -4.75 -9.53
N CYS A 141 15.18 -4.47 -8.25
CA CYS A 141 16.03 -4.86 -7.13
C CYS A 141 15.26 -5.86 -6.26
N ARG A 142 15.85 -7.02 -6.00
CA ARG A 142 15.33 -7.97 -5.00
C ARG A 142 15.86 -7.55 -3.64
N MET A 143 14.97 -7.41 -2.66
CA MET A 143 15.31 -6.90 -1.33
C MET A 143 16.10 -5.58 -1.45
N THR A 144 17.29 -5.51 -0.85
CA THR A 144 18.25 -4.42 -0.97
C THR A 144 19.58 -4.90 -1.58
N ASP A 145 19.58 -6.06 -2.24
CA ASP A 145 20.78 -6.77 -2.72
C ASP A 145 21.59 -5.97 -3.74
N ASP A 146 20.94 -5.06 -4.47
CA ASP A 146 21.57 -4.20 -5.48
C ASP A 146 21.93 -2.81 -4.96
N LEU A 147 21.67 -2.51 -3.68
CA LEU A 147 21.78 -1.16 -3.13
C LEU A 147 22.85 -1.09 -2.03
N TYR A 148 23.61 -0.01 -2.01
CA TYR A 148 24.73 0.16 -1.08
C TYR A 148 24.85 1.60 -0.61
N TRP A 149 25.25 1.79 0.64
CA TRP A 149 25.68 3.08 1.14
C TRP A 149 27.02 3.49 0.55
N LYS A 150 27.12 4.75 0.13
CA LYS A 150 28.35 5.38 -0.35
C LYS A 150 28.29 6.88 -0.09
N ASP A 151 29.23 7.37 0.71
CA ASP A 151 29.38 8.78 1.08
C ASP A 151 28.08 9.39 1.62
N GLY A 152 27.37 8.63 2.47
CA GLY A 152 26.11 9.03 3.09
C GLY A 152 24.89 9.03 2.14
N LYS A 153 25.02 8.44 0.95
CA LYS A 153 23.94 8.27 -0.04
C LYS A 153 23.77 6.80 -0.40
N ILE A 154 22.63 6.45 -1.01
CA ILE A 154 22.36 5.09 -1.47
C ILE A 154 22.55 5.04 -2.99
N GLU A 155 23.47 4.21 -3.46
CA GLU A 155 23.69 3.94 -4.90
C GLU A 155 23.28 2.49 -5.23
N ASP A 156 22.86 2.26 -6.47
CA ASP A 156 22.68 0.91 -6.99
C ASP A 156 24.02 0.28 -7.44
N SER A 157 23.99 -1.01 -7.80
CA SER A 157 25.15 -1.77 -8.28
C SER A 157 25.75 -1.25 -9.60
N ASP A 158 25.09 -0.31 -10.29
CA ASP A 158 25.64 0.39 -11.48
C ASP A 158 26.25 1.76 -11.11
N GLY A 159 26.32 2.12 -9.82
CA GLY A 159 26.79 3.41 -9.33
C GLY A 159 25.79 4.56 -9.57
N ARG A 160 24.50 4.25 -9.75
CA ARG A 160 23.44 5.28 -9.89
C ARG A 160 22.82 5.59 -8.53
N LEU A 161 22.71 6.87 -8.22
CA LEU A 161 22.01 7.32 -7.02
C LEU A 161 20.54 6.89 -7.02
N VAL A 162 20.09 6.29 -5.92
CA VAL A 162 18.68 5.98 -5.69
C VAL A 162 17.96 7.27 -5.29
N THR A 163 17.00 7.69 -6.12
CA THR A 163 16.23 8.93 -5.92
C THR A 163 14.72 8.72 -6.07
N THR A 164 14.31 7.65 -6.74
CA THR A 164 12.90 7.30 -6.93
C THR A 164 12.74 5.79 -6.85
N VAL A 165 11.82 5.35 -6.02
CA VAL A 165 11.55 3.94 -5.77
C VAL A 165 10.08 3.64 -5.98
N TRP A 166 9.81 2.52 -6.66
CA TRP A 166 8.51 1.87 -6.66
C TRP A 166 8.58 0.59 -5.81
N LYS A 167 7.58 0.33 -4.97
CA LYS A 167 7.59 -0.80 -4.01
C LYS A 167 6.35 -1.66 -4.06
N LEU A 168 6.50 -2.93 -3.67
CA LEU A 168 5.40 -3.83 -3.30
C LEU A 168 5.25 -4.01 -1.78
N TRP A 169 6.26 -3.63 -1.00
CA TRP A 169 6.24 -3.67 0.46
C TRP A 169 5.15 -2.78 1.06
N MET A 170 4.43 -3.28 2.05
CA MET A 170 3.47 -2.49 2.82
C MET A 170 4.20 -1.51 3.75
N TRP A 171 3.64 -0.31 3.97
CA TRP A 171 4.21 0.67 4.90
C TRP A 171 4.35 0.15 6.34
N ASP A 172 3.46 -0.73 6.81
CA ASP A 172 3.58 -1.35 8.13
C ASP A 172 4.85 -2.21 8.28
N THR A 173 5.27 -2.91 7.22
CA THR A 173 6.54 -3.65 7.20
C THR A 173 7.72 -2.70 7.35
N ILE A 174 7.65 -1.53 6.70
CA ILE A 174 8.69 -0.50 6.76
C ILE A 174 8.77 0.13 8.16
N PHE A 175 7.64 0.33 8.83
CA PHE A 175 7.62 0.81 10.22
C PHE A 175 8.22 -0.20 11.19
N ASN A 176 7.92 -1.49 11.03
CA ASN A 176 8.53 -2.54 11.83
C ASN A 176 10.04 -2.63 11.58
N ASP A 177 10.47 -2.54 10.32
CA ASP A 177 11.89 -2.50 9.96
C ASP A 177 12.60 -1.29 10.59
N TYR A 178 11.95 -0.12 10.64
CA TYR A 178 12.50 1.05 11.33
C TYR A 178 12.78 0.76 12.81
N PHE A 179 11.82 0.24 13.57
CA PHE A 179 12.04 -0.04 15.00
C PHE A 179 13.08 -1.14 15.24
N ASN A 180 13.09 -2.18 14.41
CA ASN A 180 14.11 -3.24 14.48
C ASN A 180 15.50 -2.66 14.21
N THR A 181 15.64 -1.86 13.16
CA THR A 181 16.91 -1.23 12.77
C THR A 181 17.41 -0.27 13.85
N GLN A 182 16.54 0.53 14.48
CA GLN A 182 16.94 1.40 15.61
C GLN A 182 17.50 0.57 16.78
N LYS A 183 16.82 -0.53 17.13
CA LYS A 183 17.25 -1.44 18.20
C LYS A 183 18.57 -2.13 17.87
N GLU A 184 18.74 -2.63 16.65
CA GLU A 184 19.97 -3.26 16.17
C GLU A 184 21.17 -2.31 16.22
N ARG A 185 20.94 -1.04 15.88
CA ARG A 185 21.97 0.02 15.94
C ARG A 185 22.21 0.57 17.35
N GLY A 186 21.48 0.09 18.36
CA GLY A 186 21.56 0.60 19.73
C GLY A 186 21.20 2.08 19.85
N LEU A 187 20.36 2.58 18.93
CA LEU A 187 19.91 3.97 18.95
C LEU A 187 18.75 4.10 19.92
N ASP A 188 18.96 4.91 20.94
CA ASP A 188 17.89 5.35 21.82
C ASP A 188 17.32 6.66 21.25
N VAL A 189 16.00 6.68 21.04
CA VAL A 189 15.27 7.83 20.51
C VAL A 189 15.50 9.08 21.38
N ASP A 190 15.82 8.87 22.67
CA ASP A 190 16.03 9.93 23.64
C ASP A 190 17.47 10.49 23.68
N ASN A 191 18.47 9.76 23.14
CA ASN A 191 19.90 10.11 23.33
C ASN A 191 20.56 10.82 22.14
N ASN A 192 19.78 11.35 21.20
CA ASN A 192 20.25 12.14 20.05
C ASN A 192 21.44 11.51 19.29
N THR A 193 21.54 10.18 19.35
CA THR A 193 22.65 9.42 18.79
C THR A 193 22.37 9.26 17.30
N HIS A 194 23.31 9.67 16.45
CA HIS A 194 23.14 9.57 15.01
C HIS A 194 23.96 8.40 14.51
N TRP A 195 23.29 7.41 13.92
CA TRP A 195 23.98 6.37 13.17
C TRP A 195 24.53 6.95 11.87
N ILE A 196 25.76 6.54 11.53
CA ILE A 196 26.44 6.94 10.30
C ILE A 196 26.64 5.67 9.47
N PRO A 197 26.14 5.63 8.22
CA PRO A 197 26.31 4.47 7.36
C PRO A 197 27.79 4.23 7.01
N THR A 198 28.17 2.95 6.90
CA THR A 198 29.50 2.57 6.39
C THR A 198 29.44 2.34 4.88
N ASN A 199 30.44 2.83 4.14
CA ASN A 199 30.50 2.60 2.69
C ASN A 199 30.53 1.09 2.37
N GLY A 200 29.68 0.66 1.44
CA GLY A 200 29.52 -0.73 1.02
C GLY A 200 28.51 -1.55 1.83
N GLU A 201 27.95 -1.00 2.91
CA GLU A 201 26.86 -1.64 3.66
C GLU A 201 25.55 -1.58 2.86
N HIS A 202 24.76 -2.67 2.90
CA HIS A 202 23.41 -2.65 2.33
C HIS A 202 22.47 -1.84 3.24
N PRO A 203 21.63 -0.95 2.69
CA PRO A 203 20.61 -0.26 3.48
C PRO A 203 19.51 -1.23 3.95
N HIS A 204 18.89 -0.91 5.08
CA HIS A 204 17.61 -1.50 5.49
C HIS A 204 16.45 -0.90 4.67
N LEU A 205 15.25 -1.49 4.74
CA LEU A 205 14.09 -0.96 4.02
C LEU A 205 13.73 0.45 4.50
N SER A 206 13.75 0.67 5.81
CA SER A 206 13.49 1.96 6.44
C SER A 206 14.50 3.04 6.05
N ASP A 207 15.77 2.68 5.84
CA ASP A 207 16.81 3.60 5.35
C ASP A 207 16.52 4.15 3.94
N ILE A 208 15.73 3.41 3.15
CA ILE A 208 15.33 3.77 1.79
C ILE A 208 13.99 4.51 1.82
N PHE A 209 12.96 3.89 2.37
CA PHE A 209 11.58 4.36 2.22
C PHE A 209 11.22 5.51 3.16
N LEU A 210 11.97 5.70 4.24
CA LEU A 210 11.83 6.82 5.16
C LEU A 210 12.93 7.87 4.96
N ASN A 211 13.65 7.81 3.83
CA ASN A 211 14.66 8.78 3.44
C ASN A 211 14.00 9.99 2.76
N ASP A 212 14.20 11.18 3.31
CA ASP A 212 13.58 12.40 2.80
C ASP A 212 14.11 12.82 1.40
N GLN A 213 15.21 12.21 0.93
CA GLN A 213 15.78 12.44 -0.40
C GLN A 213 15.27 11.46 -1.48
N ILE A 214 14.49 10.44 -1.08
CA ILE A 214 14.00 9.39 -1.99
C ILE A 214 12.48 9.54 -2.15
N GLN A 215 12.04 9.69 -3.39
CA GLN A 215 10.61 9.67 -3.72
C GLN A 215 10.12 8.22 -3.75
N VAL A 216 9.02 7.93 -3.04
CA VAL A 216 8.47 6.57 -2.93
C VAL A 216 7.07 6.51 -3.55
N ILE A 217 6.86 5.49 -4.38
CA ILE A 217 5.60 5.16 -5.03
C ILE A 217 5.22 3.73 -4.58
N GLU A 218 4.10 3.48 -3.92
CA GLU A 218 3.07 4.43 -3.47
C GLU A 218 3.51 5.32 -2.30
N PRO A 219 2.95 6.54 -2.17
CA PRO A 219 3.41 7.53 -1.20
C PRO A 219 2.93 7.20 0.22
N LEU A 220 3.71 7.63 1.21
CA LEU A 220 3.50 7.34 2.64
C LEU A 220 2.09 7.65 3.15
N TRP A 221 1.42 8.70 2.66
CA TRP A 221 0.05 9.00 3.08
C TRP A 221 -0.97 7.90 2.78
N LYS A 222 -0.69 7.01 1.80
CA LYS A 222 -1.59 5.89 1.47
C LYS A 222 -1.70 4.84 2.58
N VAL A 223 -0.80 4.86 3.56
CA VAL A 223 -0.96 4.03 4.77
C VAL A 223 -2.27 4.34 5.49
N ILE A 224 -2.73 5.60 5.46
CA ILE A 224 -4.01 6.01 6.06
C ILE A 224 -5.19 5.62 5.18
N THR A 225 -5.07 5.86 3.88
CA THR A 225 -6.14 5.54 2.93
C THR A 225 -6.41 4.03 2.86
N SER A 226 -5.38 3.22 3.10
CA SER A 226 -5.49 1.76 3.13
C SER A 226 -5.94 1.19 4.49
N ASN A 227 -5.95 2.01 5.54
CA ASN A 227 -6.21 1.55 6.90
C ASN A 227 -7.70 1.31 7.10
N LYS A 228 -8.07 0.15 7.66
CA LYS A 228 -9.47 -0.20 7.90
C LYS A 228 -10.13 0.66 8.99
N ALA A 229 -9.34 1.35 9.83
CA ALA A 229 -9.84 2.37 10.75
C ALA A 229 -10.51 3.57 10.03
N LEU A 230 -10.30 3.71 8.72
CA LEU A 230 -11.00 4.70 7.91
C LEU A 230 -12.48 4.35 7.66
N LEU A 231 -12.89 3.08 7.80
CA LEU A 231 -14.26 2.64 7.51
C LEU A 231 -15.31 3.26 8.47
N PRO A 232 -15.11 3.28 9.80
CA PRO A 232 -16.01 4.02 10.70
C PRO A 232 -16.07 5.52 10.41
N ILE A 233 -14.94 6.13 10.01
CA ILE A 233 -14.87 7.55 9.63
C ILE A 233 -15.69 7.80 8.36
N LEU A 234 -15.54 6.94 7.35
CA LEU A 234 -16.34 6.98 6.12
C LEU A 234 -17.83 6.83 6.41
N TRP A 235 -18.21 5.88 7.26
CA TRP A 235 -19.61 5.70 7.65
C TRP A 235 -20.17 6.93 8.38
N SER A 236 -19.38 7.54 9.26
CA SER A 236 -19.74 8.80 9.94
C SER A 236 -19.92 9.97 8.96
N MET A 237 -19.07 10.08 7.94
CA MET A 237 -19.12 11.16 6.95
C MET A 237 -20.24 10.97 5.92
N TYR A 238 -20.57 9.72 5.58
CA TYR A 238 -21.56 9.38 4.56
C TYR A 238 -22.53 8.30 5.08
N PRO A 239 -23.35 8.64 6.10
CA PRO A 239 -24.25 7.67 6.71
C PRO A 239 -25.26 7.14 5.68
N ASN A 240 -25.49 5.82 5.71
CA ASN A 240 -26.40 5.11 4.80
C ASN A 240 -26.04 5.20 3.30
N HIS A 241 -24.80 5.55 2.96
CA HIS A 241 -24.36 5.55 1.57
C HIS A 241 -24.52 4.15 0.95
N PRO A 242 -25.06 4.02 -0.29
CA PRO A 242 -25.43 2.73 -0.88
C PRO A 242 -24.28 1.75 -0.99
N TYR A 243 -23.03 2.23 -1.17
CA TYR A 243 -21.85 1.36 -1.27
C TYR A 243 -21.16 1.07 0.06
N LEU A 244 -21.49 1.77 1.15
CA LEU A 244 -20.84 1.55 2.44
C LEU A 244 -21.58 0.51 3.27
N LEU A 245 -20.81 -0.18 4.12
CA LEU A 245 -21.31 -0.97 5.24
C LEU A 245 -21.14 -0.17 6.53
N ARG A 246 -22.08 -0.31 7.45
CA ARG A 246 -21.95 0.26 8.80
C ARG A 246 -20.70 -0.32 9.44
N SER A 247 -19.82 0.58 9.90
CA SER A 247 -18.53 0.24 10.48
C SER A 247 -18.34 1.07 11.74
N GLU A 248 -17.89 0.44 12.83
CA GLU A 248 -17.66 1.08 14.12
C GLU A 248 -16.39 0.50 14.75
N TRP A 249 -15.72 1.28 15.60
CA TRP A 249 -14.52 0.79 16.32
C TRP A 249 -14.84 -0.18 17.46
N THR A 250 -16.08 -0.16 17.93
CA THR A 250 -16.59 -1.04 18.98
C THR A 250 -17.85 -1.75 18.51
N VAL A 251 -18.10 -2.93 19.07
CA VAL A 251 -19.31 -3.71 18.75
C VAL A 251 -20.51 -3.06 19.42
N THR A 252 -21.46 -2.58 18.62
CA THR A 252 -22.72 -1.98 19.10
C THR A 252 -23.88 -2.94 18.94
N ASP A 253 -24.98 -2.72 19.68
CA ASP A 253 -26.19 -3.53 19.57
C ASP A 253 -26.76 -3.57 18.14
N THR A 254 -26.50 -2.54 17.34
CA THR A 254 -26.95 -2.55 15.94
C THR A 254 -26.12 -3.50 15.09
N LEU A 255 -24.80 -3.53 15.28
CA LEU A 255 -23.92 -4.50 14.61
C LEU A 255 -24.24 -5.92 15.05
N LYS A 256 -24.48 -6.14 16.35
CA LYS A 256 -24.89 -7.46 16.88
C LYS A 256 -26.14 -7.97 16.18
N ARG A 257 -27.19 -7.14 16.08
CA ARG A 257 -28.46 -7.53 15.43
C ARG A 257 -28.35 -7.85 13.94
N SER A 258 -27.34 -7.33 13.24
CA SER A 258 -27.13 -7.59 11.81
C SER A 258 -26.17 -8.74 11.52
N GLY A 259 -25.41 -9.20 12.53
CA GLY A 259 -24.12 -9.86 12.31
C GLY A 259 -23.06 -8.85 11.89
N TYR A 260 -21.80 -9.17 12.14
CA TYR A 260 -20.67 -8.28 11.85
C TYR A 260 -19.38 -9.06 11.59
N VAL A 261 -18.40 -8.36 11.04
CA VAL A 261 -17.06 -8.90 10.81
C VAL A 261 -16.09 -8.11 11.66
N LYS A 262 -15.35 -8.81 12.52
CA LYS A 262 -14.21 -8.23 13.24
C LYS A 262 -12.97 -8.34 12.37
N LYS A 263 -12.30 -7.21 12.13
CA LYS A 263 -11.10 -7.13 11.29
C LYS A 263 -9.99 -6.37 12.03
N PRO A 264 -8.72 -6.77 11.89
CA PRO A 264 -7.61 -5.93 12.34
C PRO A 264 -7.55 -4.67 11.49
N ILE A 265 -7.16 -3.54 12.10
CA ILE A 265 -7.05 -2.25 11.39
C ILE A 265 -5.87 -2.22 10.42
N VAL A 266 -4.78 -2.87 10.83
CA VAL A 266 -3.57 -3.15 10.06
C VAL A 266 -3.57 -4.64 9.75
N GLY A 267 -3.60 -4.99 8.48
CA GLY A 267 -3.68 -6.37 8.03
C GLY A 267 -4.09 -6.49 6.56
N CYS A 268 -3.60 -7.53 5.90
CA CYS A 268 -3.86 -7.82 4.49
C CYS A 268 -4.20 -9.31 4.30
N CYS A 269 -4.52 -9.70 3.06
CA CYS A 269 -4.74 -11.10 2.67
C CYS A 269 -5.84 -11.84 3.45
N GLY A 270 -6.77 -11.12 4.07
CA GLY A 270 -7.88 -11.71 4.81
C GLY A 270 -7.47 -12.43 6.09
N GLN A 271 -6.32 -12.12 6.70
CA GLN A 271 -5.85 -12.73 7.94
C GLN A 271 -6.57 -12.18 9.18
N ASN A 272 -6.74 -13.01 10.19
CA ASN A 272 -7.32 -12.67 11.50
C ASN A 272 -8.71 -12.03 11.41
N ILE A 273 -9.53 -12.51 10.47
CA ILE A 273 -10.90 -12.07 10.26
C ILE A 273 -11.83 -13.04 10.99
N THR A 274 -12.73 -12.51 11.81
CA THR A 274 -13.75 -13.31 12.50
C THR A 274 -15.14 -12.84 12.09
N LEU A 275 -15.98 -13.77 11.63
CA LEU A 275 -17.35 -13.49 11.21
C LEU A 275 -18.30 -13.90 12.34
N TYR A 276 -19.17 -12.99 12.76
CA TYR A 276 -20.18 -13.21 13.79
C TYR A 276 -21.58 -13.16 13.19
N ASN A 277 -22.44 -14.09 13.63
CA ASN A 277 -23.85 -14.07 13.28
C ASN A 277 -24.62 -13.00 14.08
N ASN A 278 -25.91 -12.87 13.78
CA ASN A 278 -26.82 -11.91 14.41
C ASN A 278 -27.15 -12.17 15.89
N ASP A 279 -26.52 -13.18 16.51
CA ASP A 279 -26.59 -13.51 17.92
C ASP A 279 -25.33 -13.10 18.71
N ASP A 280 -24.30 -12.53 18.06
CA ASP A 280 -23.00 -12.11 18.64
C ASP A 280 -22.16 -13.22 19.30
N GLU A 281 -22.73 -14.39 19.53
CA GLU A 281 -22.09 -15.53 20.18
C GLU A 281 -21.58 -16.56 19.16
N THR A 282 -22.23 -16.68 18.01
CA THR A 282 -21.87 -17.67 17.00
C THR A 282 -20.81 -17.11 16.04
N VAL A 283 -19.58 -17.63 16.16
CA VAL A 283 -18.54 -17.45 15.14
C VAL A 283 -18.90 -18.33 13.94
N ILE A 284 -19.13 -17.69 12.79
CA ILE A 284 -19.47 -18.36 11.53
C ILE A 284 -18.21 -18.88 10.84
N ASP A 285 -17.13 -18.10 10.90
CA ASP A 285 -15.85 -18.43 10.28
C ASP A 285 -14.72 -17.62 10.92
N GLU A 286 -13.51 -18.16 10.86
CA GLU A 286 -12.29 -17.51 11.33
C GLU A 286 -11.12 -17.84 10.39
N THR A 287 -10.44 -16.79 9.92
CA THR A 287 -9.24 -16.94 9.11
C THR A 287 -7.98 -16.83 9.97
N MET A 288 -6.99 -17.66 9.65
CA MET A 288 -5.66 -17.62 10.29
C MET A 288 -4.88 -16.37 9.90
#